data_AF-A0A7S3BV93-F1
#
_entry.id   AF-A0A7S3BV93-F1
#
_cell.length_a   1.000
_cell.length_b   1.000
_cell.length_c   1.000
_cell.angle_alpha   90.00
_cell.angle_beta   90.00
_cell.angle_gamma   90.00
#
_symmetry.space_group_name_H-M   'P 1'
#
loop_
_entity.id
_entity.type
_entity.pdbx_description
1 polymer ?
#
loop_
_entity_poly.entity_id
_entity_poly.type
_entity_poly.pdbx_seq_one_letter_code
_entity_poly.pdbx_strand_id
1 'polypeptide(L)'
;FDATDEALTIAAALASRSPFLLPMDRRNEANESKRKFAVLQSDHLALLKAYAQFDRTTGDAKFSFARERFLGAKTLIAIGSLKRQLLETLSTAGLARPGLQASRIEEAGRRAGGCDGVRLALGSPPPPPSELLCAIFASAMHLAYIVRGSGTGPQLSYAIRDPKGESPDPQTAVLHPSSVSAKLSAADWCAPYVAFHECVRTTKLYVRDASPAPLLPLLIFGGAELQLVEPSLSLAVAATLGGVELTVDGWLSVRVQPPRVAAHLLELRKRVEARLLSMLLTASRAESSGPQTVVGTTSMLRTQAPSGPSTEQMADMSPLVGVLTSLFGVEALPESAGPGTKTGKKRGRGGGAAGGDGGDG
;
A
#
# COMPACT_ATOMS: atom_id res chain seq x y z
N PHE A 1 -4.31 -12.77 4.62
CA PHE A 1 -4.33 -11.33 4.96
C PHE A 1 -5.74 -10.80 5.18
N ASP A 2 -6.79 -11.57 4.85
CA ASP A 2 -8.21 -11.20 5.04
C ASP A 2 -8.60 -9.80 4.54
N ALA A 3 -7.86 -9.33 3.53
CA ALA A 3 -7.96 -8.01 2.93
C ALA A 3 -8.57 -8.06 1.51
N THR A 4 -9.23 -9.17 1.16
CA THR A 4 -9.69 -9.42 -0.22
C THR A 4 -10.73 -8.38 -0.65
N ASP A 5 -11.68 -8.03 0.22
CA ASP A 5 -12.71 -7.03 -0.08
C ASP A 5 -12.10 -5.64 -0.35
N GLU A 6 -11.15 -5.25 0.51
CA GLU A 6 -10.39 -4.02 0.44
C GLU A 6 -9.51 -3.95 -0.81
N ALA A 7 -8.77 -5.01 -1.11
CA ALA A 7 -7.92 -5.12 -2.29
C ALA A 7 -8.74 -5.08 -3.59
N LEU A 8 -9.88 -5.79 -3.64
CA LEU A 8 -10.79 -5.74 -4.78
C LEU A 8 -11.39 -4.35 -4.98
N THR A 9 -11.72 -3.65 -3.88
CA THR A 9 -12.24 -2.28 -3.94
C THR A 9 -11.21 -1.33 -4.55
N ILE A 10 -9.95 -1.39 -4.12
CA ILE A 10 -8.89 -0.55 -4.70
C ILE A 10 -8.60 -0.96 -6.13
N ALA A 11 -8.42 -2.25 -6.43
CA ALA A 11 -8.18 -2.72 -7.80
C ALA A 11 -9.28 -2.26 -8.77
N ALA A 12 -10.54 -2.42 -8.39
CA ALA A 12 -11.68 -1.95 -9.19
C ALA A 12 -11.70 -0.42 -9.33
N ALA A 13 -11.34 0.31 -8.27
CA ALA A 13 -11.29 1.76 -8.30
C ALA A 13 -10.18 2.28 -9.22
N LEU A 14 -8.98 1.70 -9.17
CA LEU A 14 -7.84 2.06 -10.04
C LEU A 14 -8.10 1.70 -11.50
N ALA A 15 -8.79 0.58 -11.77
CA ALA A 15 -9.23 0.22 -13.12
C ALA A 15 -10.35 1.12 -13.67
N SER A 16 -10.91 1.99 -12.83
CA SER A 16 -11.99 2.91 -13.18
C SER A 16 -11.55 4.37 -12.96
N ARG A 17 -12.38 5.32 -13.38
CA ARG A 17 -12.13 6.73 -13.03
C ARG A 17 -12.31 6.96 -11.53
N SER A 18 -11.60 7.94 -10.96
CA SER A 18 -11.77 8.34 -9.56
C SER A 18 -13.25 8.60 -9.22
N PRO A 19 -13.77 8.07 -8.10
CA PRO A 19 -15.14 8.33 -7.66
C PRO A 19 -15.31 9.74 -7.06
N PHE A 20 -14.23 10.42 -6.69
CA PHE A 20 -14.28 11.79 -6.17
C PHE A 20 -14.43 12.80 -7.31
N LEU A 21 -15.49 13.59 -7.26
CA LEU A 21 -15.80 14.66 -8.21
C LEU A 21 -15.18 15.97 -7.72
N LEU A 22 -14.62 16.75 -8.65
CA LEU A 22 -14.12 18.10 -8.36
C LEU A 22 -14.82 19.11 -9.28
N PRO A 23 -16.05 19.55 -8.95
CA PRO A 23 -16.70 20.65 -9.67
C PRO A 23 -15.85 21.92 -9.57
N MET A 24 -15.74 22.67 -10.68
CA MET A 24 -14.86 23.85 -10.76
C MET A 24 -15.20 24.89 -9.69
N ASP A 25 -16.49 25.18 -9.48
CA ASP A 25 -16.96 26.20 -8.53
C ASP A 25 -16.85 25.78 -7.07
N ARG A 26 -16.77 24.47 -6.78
CA ARG A 26 -16.80 23.90 -5.43
C ARG A 26 -15.59 23.03 -5.11
N ARG A 27 -14.46 23.31 -5.77
CA ARG A 27 -13.24 22.50 -5.67
C ARG A 27 -12.70 22.39 -4.24
N ASN A 28 -12.77 23.49 -3.47
CA ASN A 28 -12.30 23.53 -2.09
C ASN A 28 -13.16 22.65 -1.18
N GLU A 29 -14.49 22.76 -1.28
CA GLU A 29 -15.44 21.92 -0.53
C GLU A 29 -15.29 20.44 -0.87
N ALA A 30 -15.12 20.11 -2.16
CA ALA A 30 -14.90 18.73 -2.61
C ALA A 30 -13.61 18.14 -2.03
N ASN A 31 -12.51 18.91 -2.07
CA ASN A 31 -11.24 18.49 -1.48
C ASN A 31 -11.33 18.31 0.04
N GLU A 32 -12.06 19.19 0.74
CA GLU A 32 -12.29 19.05 2.17
C GLU A 32 -13.15 17.83 2.51
N SER A 33 -14.20 17.57 1.72
CA SER A 33 -15.01 16.35 1.82
C SER A 33 -14.14 15.11 1.67
N LYS A 34 -13.27 15.07 0.65
CA LYS A 34 -12.32 13.96 0.44
C LYS A 34 -11.38 13.78 1.64
N ARG A 35 -10.86 14.87 2.21
CA ARG A 35 -9.98 14.83 3.40
C ARG A 35 -10.66 14.25 4.64
N LYS A 36 -11.98 14.41 4.80
CA LYS A 36 -12.73 13.79 5.92
C LYS A 36 -12.71 12.26 5.87
N PHE A 37 -12.43 11.67 4.70
CA PHE A 37 -12.22 10.24 4.57
C PHE A 37 -10.77 9.79 4.77
N ALA A 38 -9.81 10.71 4.83
CA ALA A 38 -8.40 10.37 4.93
C ALA A 38 -8.10 9.56 6.20
N VAL A 39 -7.35 8.49 6.02
CA VAL A 39 -6.77 7.65 7.08
C VAL A 39 -5.30 7.47 6.72
N LEU A 40 -4.39 7.63 7.68
CA LEU A 40 -2.94 7.56 7.47
C LEU A 40 -2.45 8.36 6.25
N GLN A 41 -3.00 9.55 5.97
CA GLN A 41 -2.54 10.38 4.85
C GLN A 41 -2.59 9.67 3.47
N SER A 42 -3.48 8.68 3.32
CA SER A 42 -3.61 7.85 2.12
C SER A 42 -4.86 8.21 1.32
N ASP A 43 -4.69 8.51 0.04
CA ASP A 43 -5.78 8.66 -0.93
C ASP A 43 -6.53 7.34 -1.17
N HIS A 44 -5.81 6.22 -1.21
CA HIS A 44 -6.40 4.89 -1.40
C HIS A 44 -7.26 4.48 -0.21
N LEU A 45 -6.79 4.69 1.03
CA LEU A 45 -7.63 4.45 2.21
C LEU A 45 -8.80 5.43 2.31
N ALA A 46 -8.64 6.67 1.86
CA ALA A 46 -9.75 7.62 1.75
C ALA A 46 -10.84 7.11 0.79
N LEU A 47 -10.43 6.55 -0.35
CA LEU A 47 -11.34 5.93 -1.32
C LEU A 47 -12.05 4.72 -0.70
N LEU A 48 -11.30 3.84 -0.05
CA LEU A 48 -11.83 2.64 0.60
C LEU A 48 -12.86 2.99 1.68
N LYS A 49 -12.58 4.00 2.50
CA LYS A 49 -13.51 4.48 3.54
C LYS A 49 -14.76 5.12 2.92
N ALA A 50 -14.62 5.92 1.86
CA ALA A 50 -15.76 6.51 1.15
C ALA A 50 -16.65 5.44 0.51
N TYR A 51 -16.03 4.43 -0.13
CA TYR A 51 -16.73 3.29 -0.71
C TYR A 51 -17.48 2.49 0.36
N ALA A 52 -16.81 2.14 1.47
CA ALA A 52 -17.42 1.38 2.55
C ALA A 52 -18.64 2.10 3.17
N GLN A 53 -18.59 3.43 3.31
CA GLN A 53 -19.75 4.21 3.78
C GLN A 53 -20.89 4.25 2.76
N PHE A 54 -20.57 4.43 1.47
CA PHE A 54 -21.57 4.36 0.41
C PHE A 54 -22.24 2.99 0.33
N ASP A 55 -21.46 1.92 0.44
CA ASP A 55 -21.96 0.56 0.32
C ASP A 55 -22.91 0.15 1.46
N ARG A 56 -22.61 0.62 2.69
CA ARG A 56 -23.45 0.45 3.89
C ARG A 56 -24.71 1.32 3.91
N THR A 57 -24.72 2.44 3.20
CA THR A 57 -25.91 3.30 3.11
C THR A 57 -26.99 2.56 2.32
N THR A 58 -28.27 2.68 2.62
CA THR A 58 -29.32 1.88 1.94
C THR A 58 -30.31 2.76 1.19
N GLY A 59 -30.91 2.23 0.11
CA GLY A 59 -31.95 2.92 -0.66
C GLY A 59 -31.51 4.27 -1.23
N ASP A 60 -32.44 5.22 -1.31
CA ASP A 60 -32.20 6.53 -1.94
C ASP A 60 -31.17 7.40 -1.20
N ALA A 61 -30.94 7.11 0.08
CA ALA A 61 -29.91 7.77 0.88
C ALA A 61 -28.49 7.56 0.30
N LYS A 62 -28.27 6.50 -0.51
CA LYS A 62 -27.00 6.32 -1.24
C LYS A 62 -26.71 7.50 -2.17
N PHE A 63 -27.74 7.98 -2.88
CA PHE A 63 -27.60 9.04 -3.86
C PHE A 63 -27.46 10.41 -3.19
N SER A 64 -28.15 10.66 -2.08
CA SER A 64 -27.94 11.89 -1.29
C SER A 64 -26.55 11.92 -0.67
N PHE A 65 -26.10 10.83 -0.03
CA PHE A 65 -24.75 10.70 0.51
C PHE A 65 -23.69 10.95 -0.56
N ALA A 66 -23.82 10.33 -1.73
CA ALA A 66 -22.88 10.53 -2.82
C ALA A 66 -22.84 11.98 -3.28
N ARG A 67 -24.00 12.64 -3.40
CA ARG A 67 -24.08 14.06 -3.80
C ARG A 67 -23.43 14.98 -2.76
N GLU A 68 -23.75 14.79 -1.48
CA GLU A 68 -23.22 15.59 -0.36
C GLU A 68 -21.70 15.45 -0.21
N ARG A 69 -21.17 14.26 -0.51
CA ARG A 69 -19.75 13.95 -0.37
C ARG A 69 -18.93 14.16 -1.64
N PHE A 70 -19.54 14.69 -2.70
CA PHE A 70 -18.92 14.88 -4.02
C PHE A 70 -18.41 13.57 -4.62
N LEU A 71 -19.24 12.53 -4.56
CA LEU A 71 -18.95 11.19 -5.07
C LEU A 71 -19.82 10.88 -6.30
N GLY A 72 -19.23 10.21 -7.29
CA GLY A 72 -19.95 9.69 -8.44
C GLY A 72 -20.68 8.40 -8.10
N ALA A 73 -21.97 8.46 -7.77
CA ALA A 73 -22.79 7.28 -7.45
C ALA A 73 -22.71 6.19 -8.53
N LYS A 74 -22.79 6.56 -9.82
CA LYS A 74 -22.63 5.62 -10.94
C LYS A 74 -21.27 4.93 -10.95
N THR A 75 -20.19 5.67 -10.63
CA THR A 75 -18.84 5.14 -10.53
C THR A 75 -18.73 4.14 -9.37
N LEU A 76 -19.29 4.47 -8.21
CA LEU A 76 -19.27 3.57 -7.04
C LEU A 76 -20.07 2.28 -7.28
N ILE A 77 -21.23 2.37 -7.94
CA ILE A 77 -22.00 1.19 -8.35
C ILE A 77 -21.19 0.32 -9.32
N ALA A 78 -20.51 0.95 -10.29
CA ALA A 78 -19.64 0.23 -11.22
C ALA A 78 -18.46 -0.47 -10.52
N ILE A 79 -17.84 0.18 -9.53
CA ILE A 79 -16.81 -0.43 -8.68
C ILE A 79 -17.36 -1.70 -8.00
N GLY A 80 -18.56 -1.64 -7.41
CA GLY A 80 -19.19 -2.83 -6.81
C GLY A 80 -19.44 -3.96 -7.79
N SER A 81 -19.85 -3.64 -9.02
CA SER A 81 -19.99 -4.64 -10.10
C SER A 81 -18.65 -5.29 -10.44
N LEU A 82 -17.60 -4.48 -10.60
CA LEU A 82 -16.27 -4.97 -10.94
C LEU A 82 -15.66 -5.80 -9.82
N LYS A 83 -15.88 -5.44 -8.54
CA LYS A 83 -15.45 -6.26 -7.39
C LYS A 83 -16.01 -7.69 -7.46
N ARG A 84 -17.30 -7.83 -7.78
CA ARG A 84 -17.95 -9.15 -7.90
C ARG A 84 -17.35 -9.97 -9.04
N GLN A 85 -17.10 -9.34 -10.19
CA GLN A 85 -16.46 -9.98 -11.34
C GLN A 85 -15.04 -10.44 -11.01
N LEU A 86 -14.24 -9.57 -10.38
CA LEU A 86 -12.89 -9.92 -9.95
C LEU A 86 -12.89 -11.07 -8.93
N LEU A 87 -13.83 -11.09 -7.98
CA LEU A 87 -13.94 -12.18 -7.02
C LEU A 87 -14.32 -13.52 -7.68
N GLU A 88 -15.23 -13.50 -8.66
CA GLU A 88 -15.57 -14.68 -9.46
C GLU A 88 -14.36 -15.19 -10.26
N THR A 89 -13.56 -14.29 -10.84
CA THR A 89 -12.30 -14.65 -11.50
C THR A 89 -11.32 -15.28 -10.52
N LEU A 90 -11.14 -14.72 -9.33
CA LEU A 90 -10.27 -15.31 -8.30
C LEU A 90 -10.76 -16.69 -7.84
N SER A 91 -12.08 -16.89 -7.74
CA SER A 91 -12.68 -18.19 -7.44
C SER A 91 -12.42 -19.21 -8.55
N THR A 92 -12.57 -18.79 -9.81
CA THR A 92 -12.33 -19.65 -10.98
C THR A 92 -10.86 -20.04 -11.10
N ALA A 93 -9.95 -19.10 -10.81
CA ALA A 93 -8.52 -19.36 -10.76
C ALA A 93 -8.07 -20.17 -9.53
N GLY A 94 -8.98 -20.57 -8.62
CA GLY A 94 -8.62 -21.30 -7.40
C GLY A 94 -7.83 -20.48 -6.37
N LEU A 95 -7.82 -19.15 -6.49
CA LEU A 95 -7.20 -18.22 -5.54
C LEU A 95 -8.17 -17.74 -4.45
N ALA A 96 -9.47 -18.00 -4.60
CA ALA A 96 -10.51 -17.77 -3.62
C ALA A 96 -11.36 -19.03 -3.41
N ARG A 97 -12.34 -18.97 -2.50
CA ARG A 97 -13.27 -20.09 -2.26
C ARG A 97 -13.97 -20.48 -3.56
N PRO A 98 -14.11 -21.78 -3.87
CA PRO A 98 -14.73 -22.22 -5.10
C PRO A 98 -16.23 -21.91 -5.12
N GLY A 99 -16.78 -21.72 -6.32
CA GLY A 99 -18.22 -21.56 -6.54
C GLY A 99 -18.79 -20.16 -6.26
N LEU A 100 -17.93 -19.14 -6.12
CA LEU A 100 -18.36 -17.75 -6.02
C LEU A 100 -18.76 -17.23 -7.41
N GLN A 101 -20.01 -16.83 -7.57
CA GLN A 101 -20.57 -16.30 -8.82
C GLN A 101 -21.05 -14.87 -8.61
N ALA A 102 -20.73 -13.95 -9.51
CA ALA A 102 -21.08 -12.54 -9.36
C ALA A 102 -22.60 -12.31 -9.20
N SER A 103 -23.41 -13.07 -9.95
CA SER A 103 -24.88 -12.97 -9.90
C SER A 103 -25.45 -13.31 -8.53
N ARG A 104 -24.97 -14.40 -7.90
CA ARG A 104 -25.39 -14.84 -6.56
C ARG A 104 -24.94 -13.85 -5.48
N ILE A 105 -23.74 -13.31 -5.64
CA ILE A 105 -23.18 -12.31 -4.71
C ILE A 105 -24.02 -11.02 -4.76
N GLU A 106 -24.35 -10.54 -5.97
CA GLU A 106 -25.22 -9.37 -6.14
C GLU A 106 -26.60 -9.60 -5.52
N GLU A 107 -27.18 -10.77 -5.74
CA GLU A 107 -28.49 -11.11 -5.20
C GLU A 107 -28.49 -11.14 -3.66
N ALA A 108 -27.42 -11.68 -3.05
CA ALA A 108 -27.22 -11.64 -1.60
C ALA A 108 -27.08 -10.20 -1.08
N GLY A 109 -26.29 -9.36 -1.78
CA GLY A 109 -26.14 -7.94 -1.43
C GLY A 109 -27.45 -7.15 -1.52
N ARG A 110 -28.26 -7.43 -2.55
CA ARG A 110 -29.60 -6.84 -2.71
C ARG A 110 -30.53 -7.16 -1.55
N ARG A 111 -30.53 -8.42 -1.07
CA ARG A 111 -31.29 -8.84 0.11
C ARG A 111 -30.76 -8.23 1.41
N ALA A 112 -29.47 -7.95 1.48
CA ALA A 112 -28.80 -7.38 2.64
C ALA A 112 -28.71 -5.83 2.59
N GLY A 113 -29.81 -5.16 2.23
CA GLY A 113 -29.88 -3.68 2.24
C GLY A 113 -29.31 -3.01 0.98
N GLY A 114 -28.97 -3.76 -0.06
CA GLY A 114 -28.51 -3.21 -1.34
C GLY A 114 -27.01 -2.94 -1.41
N CYS A 115 -26.20 -3.62 -0.59
CA CYS A 115 -24.74 -3.59 -0.70
C CYS A 115 -24.23 -4.40 -1.90
N ASP A 116 -22.92 -4.37 -2.14
CA ASP A 116 -22.30 -5.10 -3.25
C ASP A 116 -22.27 -6.63 -3.07
N GLY A 117 -22.50 -7.13 -1.85
CA GLY A 117 -22.52 -8.53 -1.45
C GLY A 117 -21.14 -9.19 -1.27
N VAL A 118 -20.04 -8.54 -1.65
CA VAL A 118 -18.69 -9.14 -1.71
C VAL A 118 -18.20 -9.51 -0.32
N ARG A 119 -18.31 -8.58 0.63
CA ARG A 119 -17.90 -8.83 2.03
C ARG A 119 -18.68 -9.98 2.67
N LEU A 120 -19.99 -10.07 2.40
CA LEU A 120 -20.84 -11.17 2.86
C LEU A 120 -20.39 -12.50 2.25
N ALA A 121 -20.12 -12.50 0.94
CA ALA A 121 -19.63 -13.65 0.20
C ALA A 121 -18.22 -14.09 0.62
N LEU A 122 -17.49 -13.27 1.38
CA LEU A 122 -16.20 -13.61 2.01
C LEU A 122 -16.34 -14.04 3.48
N GLY A 123 -17.56 -14.06 4.03
CA GLY A 123 -17.81 -14.44 5.43
C GLY A 123 -17.59 -13.30 6.42
N SER A 124 -17.61 -12.05 5.97
CA SER A 124 -17.48 -10.85 6.82
C SER A 124 -16.24 -10.86 7.72
N PRO A 125 -15.02 -11.00 7.15
CA PRO A 125 -13.80 -10.93 7.94
C PRO A 125 -13.68 -9.58 8.66
N PRO A 126 -12.95 -9.49 9.79
CA PRO A 126 -12.62 -8.20 10.39
C PRO A 126 -11.76 -7.38 9.41
N PRO A 127 -11.91 -6.05 9.37
CA PRO A 127 -11.07 -5.23 8.51
C PRO A 127 -9.60 -5.32 8.95
N PRO A 128 -8.65 -5.50 8.03
CA PRO A 128 -7.23 -5.51 8.34
C PRO A 128 -6.75 -4.14 8.84
N PRO A 129 -5.64 -4.08 9.59
CA PRO A 129 -5.01 -2.82 9.97
C PRO A 129 -4.71 -1.94 8.76
N SER A 130 -4.83 -0.62 8.92
CA SER A 130 -4.65 0.34 7.82
C SER A 130 -3.21 0.33 7.29
N GLU A 131 -2.24 0.09 8.17
CA GLU A 131 -0.82 -0.05 7.86
C GLU A 131 -0.58 -1.28 6.98
N LEU A 132 -1.28 -2.40 7.25
CA LEU A 132 -1.23 -3.62 6.44
C LEU A 132 -1.90 -3.41 5.07
N LEU A 133 -2.93 -2.57 4.97
CA LEU A 133 -3.50 -2.22 3.68
C LEU A 133 -2.54 -1.37 2.84
N CYS A 134 -1.95 -0.33 3.44
CA CYS A 134 -0.90 0.47 2.81
C CYS A 134 0.28 -0.40 2.35
N ALA A 135 0.68 -1.37 3.17
CA ALA A 135 1.68 -2.38 2.87
C ALA A 135 1.36 -3.19 1.60
N ILE A 136 0.15 -3.75 1.54
CA ILE A 136 -0.31 -4.56 0.40
C ILE A 136 -0.39 -3.69 -0.85
N PHE A 137 -0.97 -2.49 -0.76
CA PHE A 137 -1.08 -1.60 -1.92
C PHE A 137 0.27 -1.16 -2.44
N ALA A 138 1.23 -0.86 -1.56
CA ALA A 138 2.58 -0.48 -1.95
C ALA A 138 3.30 -1.56 -2.77
N SER A 139 3.03 -2.85 -2.51
CA SER A 139 3.60 -3.95 -3.30
C SER A 139 3.05 -4.08 -4.72
N ALA A 140 1.87 -3.51 -4.98
CA ALA A 140 1.18 -3.59 -6.27
C ALA A 140 1.24 -2.27 -7.05
N MET A 141 1.94 -1.25 -6.54
CA MET A 141 1.96 0.12 -7.05
C MET A 141 3.38 0.59 -7.34
N HIS A 142 3.51 1.73 -8.03
CA HIS A 142 4.79 2.39 -8.17
C HIS A 142 5.22 3.06 -6.87
N LEU A 143 6.53 3.18 -6.68
CA LEU A 143 7.13 3.74 -5.47
C LEU A 143 7.96 4.98 -5.79
N ALA A 144 7.85 5.97 -4.92
CA ALA A 144 8.69 7.15 -4.92
C ALA A 144 9.28 7.35 -3.53
N TYR A 145 10.50 7.89 -3.45
CA TYR A 145 11.08 8.30 -2.18
C TYR A 145 10.87 9.78 -1.95
N ILE A 146 10.79 10.16 -0.68
CA ILE A 146 10.66 11.55 -0.28
C ILE A 146 12.03 12.21 -0.33
N VAL A 147 12.11 13.34 -1.04
CA VAL A 147 13.32 14.16 -1.07
C VAL A 147 13.30 15.08 0.14
N ARG A 148 13.95 14.66 1.23
CA ARG A 148 14.14 15.50 2.43
C ARG A 148 15.36 16.40 2.22
N GLY A 149 15.14 17.59 1.66
CA GLY A 149 16.18 18.61 1.43
C GLY A 149 15.77 19.98 1.95
N SER A 150 16.74 20.89 2.12
CA SER A 150 16.62 22.28 2.63
C SER A 150 15.79 23.24 1.75
N GLY A 151 14.91 22.71 0.91
CA GLY A 151 14.07 23.49 0.03
C GLY A 151 13.13 24.39 0.84
N THR A 152 13.22 25.69 0.62
CA THR A 152 12.33 26.73 1.16
C THR A 152 10.90 26.67 0.61
N GLY A 153 10.54 25.60 -0.09
CA GLY A 153 9.25 25.40 -0.73
C GLY A 153 8.23 24.75 0.20
N PRO A 154 6.96 25.19 0.20
CA PRO A 154 5.92 24.67 1.10
C PRO A 154 5.40 23.27 0.73
N GLN A 155 5.82 22.69 -0.41
CA GLN A 155 5.23 21.47 -0.96
C GLN A 155 6.25 20.33 -1.03
N LEU A 156 5.84 19.16 -0.55
CA LEU A 156 6.63 17.94 -0.56
C LEU A 156 7.00 17.51 -1.99
N SER A 157 8.29 17.28 -2.22
CA SER A 157 8.83 16.73 -3.46
C SER A 157 9.18 15.25 -3.31
N TYR A 158 8.98 14.53 -4.39
CA TYR A 158 9.20 13.09 -4.49
C TYR A 158 10.14 12.83 -5.65
N ALA A 159 10.92 11.78 -5.52
CA ALA A 159 11.79 11.33 -6.57
C ALA A 159 11.30 9.97 -7.07
N ILE A 160 10.93 9.96 -8.35
CA ILE A 160 10.44 8.79 -9.06
C ILE A 160 11.60 8.29 -9.92
N ARG A 161 12.06 7.07 -9.68
CA ARG A 161 12.99 6.41 -10.60
C ARG A 161 12.21 5.87 -11.78
N ASP A 162 12.82 5.97 -12.96
CA ASP A 162 12.26 5.33 -14.15
C ASP A 162 12.28 3.81 -13.96
N PRO A 163 11.12 3.13 -13.96
CA PRO A 163 11.08 1.67 -13.83
C PRO A 163 11.78 0.96 -14.99
N LYS A 164 11.99 1.60 -16.14
CA LYS A 164 12.74 1.04 -17.27
C LYS A 164 14.25 1.26 -17.18
N GLY A 165 14.72 2.06 -16.22
CA GLY A 165 16.13 2.36 -16.04
C GLY A 165 16.78 3.10 -17.22
N GLU A 166 15.99 3.72 -18.11
CA GLU A 166 16.52 4.45 -19.27
C GLU A 166 17.19 5.75 -18.83
N SER A 167 16.78 6.30 -17.68
CA SER A 167 17.42 7.44 -17.05
C SER A 167 18.04 7.06 -15.70
N PRO A 168 19.34 7.33 -15.49
CA PRO A 168 19.98 7.12 -14.19
C PRO A 168 19.52 8.13 -13.14
N ASP A 169 18.97 9.28 -13.58
CA ASP A 169 18.59 10.37 -12.70
C ASP A 169 17.10 10.28 -12.32
N PRO A 170 16.77 10.32 -11.01
CA PRO A 170 15.39 10.29 -10.57
C PRO A 170 14.64 11.57 -10.99
N GLN A 171 13.43 11.41 -11.50
CA GLN A 171 12.57 12.54 -11.85
C GLN A 171 11.92 13.11 -10.60
N THR A 172 12.01 14.43 -10.43
CA THR A 172 11.33 15.13 -9.34
C THR A 172 9.85 15.34 -9.68
N ALA A 173 8.98 14.90 -8.78
CA ALA A 173 7.52 15.05 -8.84
C ALA A 173 6.99 15.73 -7.58
N VAL A 174 5.77 16.24 -7.66
CA VAL A 174 5.02 16.79 -6.52
C VAL A 174 3.62 16.15 -6.46
N LEU A 175 2.95 16.18 -5.30
CA LEU A 175 1.57 15.68 -5.25
C LEU A 175 0.64 16.62 -5.99
N HIS A 176 -0.29 16.04 -6.74
CA HIS A 176 -1.37 16.77 -7.36
C HIS A 176 -2.26 17.42 -6.29
N PRO A 177 -2.76 18.67 -6.49
CA PRO A 177 -3.56 19.37 -5.48
C PRO A 177 -4.86 18.67 -5.02
N SER A 178 -5.33 17.65 -5.75
CA SER A 178 -6.50 16.84 -5.37
C SER A 178 -6.18 15.69 -4.43
N SER A 179 -4.90 15.41 -4.15
CA SER A 179 -4.49 14.44 -3.14
C SER A 179 -4.86 14.94 -1.75
N VAL A 180 -5.28 14.04 -0.86
CA VAL A 180 -5.52 14.37 0.55
C VAL A 180 -4.27 14.90 1.23
N SER A 181 -3.10 14.50 0.73
CA SER A 181 -1.78 14.79 1.29
C SER A 181 -1.04 15.93 0.60
N ALA A 182 -1.67 16.59 -0.37
CA ALA A 182 -1.04 17.64 -1.19
C ALA A 182 -0.52 18.86 -0.40
N LYS A 183 -1.00 19.06 0.84
CA LYS A 183 -0.61 20.18 1.72
C LYS A 183 0.30 19.74 2.87
N LEU A 184 0.73 18.49 2.92
CA LEU A 184 1.61 18.00 3.98
C LEU A 184 3.05 18.45 3.75
N SER A 185 3.74 18.79 4.83
CA SER A 185 5.18 19.00 4.82
C SER A 185 5.94 17.67 4.87
N ALA A 186 7.25 17.72 4.61
CA ALA A 186 8.12 16.54 4.75
C ALA A 186 8.19 15.99 6.19
N ALA A 187 7.99 16.87 7.18
CA ALA A 187 7.98 16.49 8.60
C ALA A 187 6.67 15.82 9.01
N ASP A 188 5.55 16.21 8.39
CA ASP A 188 4.23 15.64 8.71
C ASP A 188 4.00 14.27 8.07
N TRP A 189 4.76 13.91 7.04
CA TRP A 189 4.55 12.66 6.31
C TRP A 189 5.05 11.44 7.09
N CYS A 190 4.20 10.43 7.25
CA CYS A 190 4.41 9.33 8.20
C CYS A 190 5.27 8.15 7.71
N ALA A 191 5.71 8.11 6.45
CA ALA A 191 6.52 7.00 5.91
C ALA A 191 7.72 7.47 5.05
N PRO A 192 8.80 6.69 4.93
CA PRO A 192 9.93 7.08 4.07
C PRO A 192 9.59 7.08 2.56
N TYR A 193 8.59 6.30 2.16
CA TYR A 193 8.20 6.11 0.76
C TYR A 193 6.73 6.42 0.52
N VAL A 194 6.42 6.66 -0.75
CA VAL A 194 5.08 6.91 -1.27
C VAL A 194 4.76 5.87 -2.33
N ALA A 195 3.66 5.15 -2.15
CA ALA A 195 3.03 4.33 -3.17
C ALA A 195 2.03 5.16 -3.97
N PHE A 196 2.06 5.04 -5.29
CA PHE A 196 1.17 5.74 -6.21
C PHE A 196 0.82 4.88 -7.43
N HIS A 197 -0.35 5.12 -8.01
CA HIS A 197 -0.80 4.45 -9.22
C HIS A 197 -0.44 5.22 -10.48
N GLU A 198 -0.77 6.51 -10.55
CA GLU A 198 -0.58 7.31 -11.77
C GLU A 198 0.22 8.60 -11.52
N CYS A 199 1.06 8.93 -12.49
CA CYS A 199 1.70 10.24 -12.61
C CYS A 199 1.29 10.93 -13.92
N VAL A 200 1.07 12.24 -13.86
CA VAL A 200 0.69 13.05 -15.02
C VAL A 200 1.63 14.24 -15.13
N ARG A 201 2.17 14.46 -16.33
CA ARG A 201 3.00 15.62 -16.63
C ARG A 201 2.13 16.73 -17.22
N THR A 202 2.11 17.88 -16.55
CA THR A 202 1.51 19.12 -17.07
C THR A 202 2.57 20.22 -17.07
N THR A 203 2.51 21.15 -16.12
CA THR A 203 3.57 22.14 -15.88
C THR A 203 4.79 21.51 -15.18
N LYS A 204 4.54 20.50 -14.34
CA LYS A 204 5.52 19.69 -13.62
C LYS A 204 5.02 18.25 -13.62
N LEU A 205 5.83 17.32 -13.13
CA LEU A 205 5.38 15.95 -12.90
C LEU A 205 4.54 15.90 -11.62
N TYR A 206 3.28 15.48 -11.75
CA TYR A 206 2.35 15.36 -10.63
C TYR A 206 1.98 13.91 -10.38
N VAL A 207 2.10 13.48 -9.12
CA VAL A 207 1.55 12.21 -8.63
C VAL A 207 0.07 12.41 -8.28
N ARG A 208 -0.84 11.63 -8.86
CA ARG A 208 -2.29 11.85 -8.74
C ARG A 208 -2.87 11.44 -7.39
N ASP A 209 -2.42 10.31 -6.90
CA ASP A 209 -2.84 9.63 -5.69
C ASP A 209 -1.61 9.16 -4.93
N ALA A 210 -1.70 9.14 -3.60
CA ALA A 210 -0.57 8.74 -2.78
C ALA A 210 -1.01 7.95 -1.56
N SER A 211 -0.16 7.03 -1.14
CA SER A 211 -0.27 6.35 0.14
C SER A 211 1.10 6.20 0.77
N PRO A 212 1.21 6.32 2.10
CA PRO A 212 2.45 5.96 2.78
C PRO A 212 2.76 4.50 2.47
N ALA A 213 4.00 4.24 2.08
CA ALA A 213 4.53 2.90 1.94
C ALA A 213 5.46 2.64 3.13
N PRO A 214 5.02 1.89 4.15
CA PRO A 214 5.89 1.49 5.23
C PRO A 214 7.07 0.68 4.69
N LEU A 215 8.16 0.65 5.44
CA LEU A 215 9.42 0.05 4.98
C LEU A 215 9.39 -1.49 4.99
N LEU A 216 8.87 -2.09 6.06
CA LEU A 216 8.82 -3.55 6.20
C LEU A 216 8.04 -4.26 5.07
N PRO A 217 6.85 -3.79 4.66
CA PRO A 217 6.12 -4.35 3.53
C PRO A 217 6.88 -4.29 2.22
N LEU A 218 7.59 -3.18 1.99
CA LEU A 218 8.38 -3.01 0.78
C LEU A 218 9.51 -4.04 0.72
N LEU A 219 10.16 -4.31 1.86
CA LEU A 219 11.18 -5.35 1.95
C LEU A 219 10.62 -6.77 1.72
N ILE A 220 9.39 -7.04 2.17
CA ILE A 220 8.79 -8.39 2.11
C ILE A 220 8.08 -8.66 0.77
N PHE A 221 7.35 -7.68 0.25
CA PHE A 221 6.42 -7.85 -0.88
C PHE A 221 6.83 -7.05 -2.12
N GLY A 222 7.73 -6.07 -1.99
CA GLY A 222 8.10 -5.20 -3.09
C GLY A 222 9.36 -5.64 -3.83
N GLY A 223 9.44 -5.24 -5.10
CA GLY A 223 10.55 -5.54 -6.00
C GLY A 223 10.68 -7.01 -6.38
N ALA A 224 11.53 -7.28 -7.37
CA ALA A 224 11.89 -8.62 -7.80
C ALA A 224 12.94 -9.26 -6.87
N GLU A 225 13.87 -8.47 -6.33
CA GLU A 225 14.99 -9.00 -5.53
C GLU A 225 15.26 -8.20 -4.26
N LEU A 226 15.63 -8.90 -3.18
CA LEU A 226 16.16 -8.34 -1.95
C LEU A 226 17.55 -8.91 -1.67
N GLN A 227 18.58 -8.07 -1.70
CA GLN A 227 19.96 -8.47 -1.49
C GLN A 227 20.59 -7.79 -0.27
N LEU A 228 21.57 -8.45 0.32
CA LEU A 228 22.48 -7.87 1.32
C LEU A 228 23.69 -7.27 0.60
N VAL A 229 23.98 -5.98 0.81
CA VAL A 229 25.04 -5.26 0.08
C VAL A 229 26.44 -5.78 0.41
N GLU A 230 26.71 -6.10 1.69
CA GLU A 230 27.99 -6.65 2.14
C GLU A 230 27.81 -7.98 2.89
N PRO A 231 27.72 -9.12 2.17
CA PRO A 231 27.46 -10.43 2.79
C PRO A 231 28.59 -10.95 3.67
N SER A 232 29.82 -10.50 3.44
CA SER A 232 31.03 -10.91 4.16
C SER A 232 31.22 -10.21 5.50
N LEU A 233 30.42 -9.17 5.79
CA LEU A 233 30.55 -8.38 7.01
C LEU A 233 30.05 -9.17 8.22
N SER A 234 30.91 -9.37 9.23
CA SER A 234 30.50 -10.08 10.45
C SER A 234 29.43 -9.29 11.22
N LEU A 235 28.50 -9.98 11.88
CA LEU A 235 27.41 -9.34 12.64
C LEU A 235 27.93 -8.40 13.73
N ALA A 236 29.07 -8.71 14.34
CA ALA A 236 29.70 -7.86 15.36
C ALA A 236 30.20 -6.53 14.76
N VAL A 237 30.88 -6.59 13.61
CA VAL A 237 31.34 -5.39 12.91
C VAL A 237 30.15 -4.59 12.39
N ALA A 238 29.16 -5.24 11.79
CA ALA A 238 27.93 -4.60 11.35
C ALA A 238 27.22 -3.87 12.51
N ALA A 239 27.16 -4.46 13.70
CA ALA A 239 26.58 -3.80 14.87
C ALA A 239 27.35 -2.51 15.24
N THR A 240 28.68 -2.51 15.13
CA THR A 240 29.50 -1.30 15.37
C THR A 240 29.34 -0.23 14.28
N LEU A 241 29.01 -0.62 13.05
CA LEU A 241 28.77 0.28 11.91
C LEU A 241 27.30 0.76 11.83
N GLY A 242 26.48 0.41 12.82
CA GLY A 242 25.07 0.81 12.83
C GLY A 242 24.20 -0.02 11.90
N GLY A 243 24.43 -1.33 11.78
CA GLY A 243 23.54 -2.24 11.06
C GLY A 243 24.14 -2.82 9.78
N VAL A 244 23.26 -3.44 9.00
CA VAL A 244 23.55 -3.92 7.64
C VAL A 244 22.66 -3.23 6.62
N GLU A 245 23.10 -3.17 5.38
CA GLU A 245 22.34 -2.56 4.29
C GLU A 245 21.72 -3.64 3.40
N LEU A 246 20.40 -3.57 3.25
CA LEU A 246 19.64 -4.34 2.27
C LEU A 246 19.29 -3.46 1.08
N THR A 247 19.25 -4.02 -0.12
CA THR A 247 18.80 -3.33 -1.32
C THR A 247 17.65 -4.07 -1.98
N VAL A 248 16.59 -3.34 -2.35
CA VAL A 248 15.50 -3.86 -3.20
C VAL A 248 15.75 -3.41 -4.64
N ASP A 249 15.79 -4.39 -5.56
CA ASP A 249 16.04 -4.20 -6.99
C ASP A 249 17.30 -3.38 -7.32
N GLY A 250 18.30 -3.42 -6.44
CA GLY A 250 19.58 -2.73 -6.61
C GLY A 250 19.53 -1.21 -6.48
N TRP A 251 18.36 -0.60 -6.24
CA TRP A 251 18.23 0.86 -6.17
C TRP A 251 17.71 1.38 -4.83
N LEU A 252 16.94 0.57 -4.11
CA LEU A 252 16.32 0.96 -2.86
C LEU A 252 17.12 0.43 -1.67
N SER A 253 18.06 1.23 -1.19
CA SER A 253 18.88 0.90 -0.03
C SER A 253 18.18 1.18 1.30
N VAL A 254 18.25 0.20 2.21
CA VAL A 254 17.64 0.24 3.53
C VAL A 254 18.62 -0.28 4.57
N ARG A 255 18.92 0.52 5.58
CA ARG A 255 19.73 0.11 6.72
C ARG A 255 18.87 -0.58 7.77
N VAL A 256 19.26 -1.78 8.16
CA VAL A 256 18.56 -2.63 9.13
C VAL A 256 19.37 -2.75 10.41
N GLN A 257 18.74 -2.40 11.53
CA GLN A 257 19.25 -2.62 12.87
C GLN A 257 18.20 -3.35 13.73
N PRO A 258 18.61 -4.31 14.58
CA PRO A 258 19.95 -4.88 14.67
C PRO A 258 20.29 -5.79 13.46
N PRO A 259 21.59 -5.98 13.13
CA PRO A 259 22.04 -6.76 11.95
C PRO A 259 21.36 -8.12 11.75
N ARG A 260 21.11 -8.84 12.86
CA ARG A 260 20.45 -10.16 12.86
C ARG A 260 19.04 -10.15 12.24
N VAL A 261 18.34 -9.02 12.26
CA VAL A 261 16.99 -8.90 11.68
C VAL A 261 17.01 -9.03 10.16
N ALA A 262 18.11 -8.64 9.50
CA ALA A 262 18.21 -8.75 8.04
C ALA A 262 18.11 -10.22 7.57
N ALA A 263 18.73 -11.16 8.30
CA ALA A 263 18.62 -12.58 8.01
C ALA A 263 17.17 -13.08 8.14
N HIS A 264 16.44 -12.61 9.15
CA HIS A 264 15.03 -12.94 9.32
C HIS A 264 14.15 -12.37 8.21
N LEU A 265 14.43 -11.15 7.74
CA LEU A 265 13.69 -10.52 6.63
C LEU A 265 13.92 -11.26 5.31
N LEU A 266 15.17 -11.62 5.01
CA LEU A 266 15.52 -12.42 3.82
C LEU A 266 14.83 -13.79 3.85
N GLU A 267 14.86 -14.47 4.99
CA GLU A 267 14.20 -15.77 5.16
C GLU A 267 12.67 -15.65 5.07
N LEU A 268 12.09 -14.62 5.68
CA LEU A 268 10.66 -14.35 5.59
C LEU A 268 10.22 -14.10 4.14
N ARG A 269 10.96 -13.28 3.40
CA ARG A 269 10.69 -13.01 1.98
C ARG A 269 10.72 -14.30 1.16
N LYS A 270 11.76 -15.13 1.31
CA LYS A 270 11.86 -16.43 0.65
C LYS A 270 10.64 -17.33 0.92
N ARG A 271 10.17 -17.38 2.17
CA ARG A 271 8.98 -18.17 2.55
C ARG A 271 7.71 -17.62 1.92
N VAL A 272 7.55 -16.30 1.90
CA VAL A 272 6.40 -15.63 1.25
C VAL A 272 6.40 -15.92 -0.25
N GLU A 273 7.53 -15.74 -0.94
CA GLU A 273 7.68 -16.02 -2.37
C GLU A 273 7.40 -17.50 -2.70
N ALA A 274 7.98 -18.43 -1.94
CA ALA A 274 7.74 -19.86 -2.12
C ALA A 274 6.25 -20.22 -1.93
N ARG A 275 5.58 -19.57 -0.98
CA ARG A 275 4.14 -19.79 -0.76
C ARG A 275 3.29 -19.22 -1.89
N LEU A 276 3.59 -18.01 -2.37
CA LEU A 276 2.90 -17.40 -3.50
C LEU A 276 3.06 -18.25 -4.76
N LEU A 277 4.28 -18.73 -5.05
CA LEU A 277 4.53 -19.68 -6.15
C LEU A 277 3.73 -20.97 -5.98
N SER A 278 3.71 -21.56 -4.78
CA SER A 278 2.91 -22.75 -4.50
C SER A 278 1.41 -22.53 -4.73
N MET A 279 0.88 -21.37 -4.32
CA MET A 279 -0.52 -21.00 -4.57
C MET A 279 -0.82 -20.89 -6.07
N LEU A 280 0.04 -20.22 -6.83
CA LEU A 280 -0.10 -20.08 -8.28
C LEU A 280 -0.04 -21.42 -9.02
N LEU A 281 0.86 -22.32 -8.61
CA LEU A 281 0.96 -23.67 -9.18
C LEU A 281 -0.26 -24.53 -8.86
N THR A 282 -0.83 -24.37 -7.64
CA THR A 282 -2.04 -25.09 -7.24
C THR A 282 -3.26 -24.59 -8.01
N ALA A 283 -3.38 -23.27 -8.16
CA ALA A 283 -4.37 -22.59 -8.99
C ALA A 283 -4.33 -23.09 -10.46
N SER A 284 -3.15 -23.08 -11.08
CA SER A 284 -2.97 -23.54 -12.47
C SER A 284 -3.35 -25.02 -12.66
N ARG A 285 -3.07 -25.88 -11.67
CA ARG A 285 -3.49 -27.28 -11.72
C ARG A 285 -5.01 -27.44 -11.62
N ALA A 286 -5.67 -26.64 -10.79
CA ALA A 286 -7.13 -26.66 -10.67
C ALA A 286 -7.81 -26.32 -12.01
N GLU A 287 -7.31 -25.31 -12.73
CA GLU A 287 -7.81 -24.94 -14.07
C GLU A 287 -7.66 -26.09 -15.09
N SER A 288 -6.55 -26.83 -15.06
CA SER A 288 -6.33 -27.98 -15.95
C SER A 288 -7.25 -29.19 -15.67
N SER A 289 -7.92 -29.20 -14.52
CA SER A 289 -8.81 -30.29 -14.07
C SER A 289 -10.31 -29.94 -14.12
N GLY A 290 -10.68 -28.80 -14.71
CA GLY A 290 -12.07 -28.41 -14.98
C GLY A 290 -12.78 -29.36 -15.97
N PRO A 291 -14.12 -29.43 -15.94
CA PRO A 291 -14.86 -30.65 -16.25
C PRO A 291 -14.78 -31.05 -17.73
N GLN A 292 -14.14 -32.18 -18.00
CA GLN A 292 -14.52 -32.99 -19.15
C GLN A 292 -15.91 -33.57 -18.86
N THR A 293 -16.88 -33.18 -19.67
CA THR A 293 -18.18 -33.81 -19.79
C THR A 293 -18.00 -35.25 -20.28
N VAL A 294 -17.68 -36.19 -19.39
CA VAL A 294 -17.71 -37.62 -19.71
C VAL A 294 -19.12 -38.12 -19.42
N VAL A 295 -19.97 -38.03 -20.45
CA VAL A 295 -21.19 -38.84 -20.54
C VAL A 295 -20.76 -40.28 -20.82
N GLY A 296 -21.21 -41.22 -19.98
CA GLY A 296 -21.28 -42.63 -20.36
C GLY A 296 -20.48 -43.61 -19.50
N THR A 297 -21.18 -44.16 -18.51
CA THR A 297 -21.16 -45.59 -18.12
C THR A 297 -19.82 -46.32 -18.10
N THR A 298 -19.29 -46.57 -16.91
CA THR A 298 -18.99 -47.95 -16.46
C THR A 298 -18.70 -47.98 -14.96
N SER A 299 -19.33 -48.95 -14.32
CA SER A 299 -19.24 -49.31 -12.91
C SER A 299 -17.92 -50.04 -12.60
N MET A 300 -17.56 -50.05 -11.32
CA MET A 300 -16.62 -50.97 -10.66
C MET A 300 -15.11 -50.72 -10.84
N LEU A 301 -14.55 -49.90 -9.94
CA LEU A 301 -13.42 -50.28 -9.08
C LEU A 301 -13.20 -49.18 -8.04
N ARG A 302 -13.86 -49.36 -6.90
CA ARG A 302 -13.64 -48.58 -5.69
C ARG A 302 -12.42 -49.17 -4.98
N THR A 303 -11.22 -48.78 -5.41
CA THR A 303 -9.99 -48.94 -4.63
C THR A 303 -9.62 -47.58 -4.07
N GLN A 304 -9.43 -47.55 -2.76
CA GLN A 304 -9.20 -46.40 -1.90
C GLN A 304 -8.25 -45.37 -2.55
N ALA A 305 -8.80 -44.21 -2.94
CA ALA A 305 -8.01 -43.02 -3.15
C ALA A 305 -7.52 -42.55 -1.77
N PRO A 306 -6.23 -42.17 -1.61
CA PRO A 306 -5.77 -41.57 -0.38
C PRO A 306 -6.63 -40.33 -0.12
N SER A 307 -7.07 -40.19 1.13
CA SER A 307 -7.72 -38.99 1.64
C SER A 307 -7.07 -37.76 1.00
N GLY A 308 -7.85 -37.00 0.21
CA GLY A 308 -7.43 -35.69 -0.26
C GLY A 308 -6.89 -34.90 0.94
N PRO A 309 -5.89 -34.04 0.72
CA PRO A 309 -5.22 -33.37 1.82
C PRO A 309 -6.26 -32.71 2.72
N SER A 310 -6.29 -33.14 3.99
CA SER A 310 -7.14 -32.56 5.01
C SER A 310 -6.90 -31.05 5.03
N THR A 311 -7.94 -30.29 5.35
CA THR A 311 -7.95 -28.82 5.44
C THR A 311 -6.84 -28.25 6.35
N GLU A 312 -6.16 -29.11 7.11
CA GLU A 312 -4.96 -28.86 7.92
C GLU A 312 -3.65 -28.68 7.11
N GLN A 313 -3.59 -29.11 5.84
CA GLN A 313 -2.42 -28.92 4.98
C GLN A 313 -2.41 -27.58 4.22
N MET A 314 -3.45 -26.76 4.40
CA MET A 314 -3.38 -25.31 4.19
C MET A 314 -2.68 -24.69 5.40
N ALA A 315 -1.36 -24.83 5.49
CA ALA A 315 -0.56 -24.31 6.60
C ALA A 315 -0.98 -22.87 6.96
N ASP A 316 -1.44 -22.73 8.19
CA ASP A 316 -2.03 -21.54 8.77
C ASP A 316 -1.12 -20.32 8.59
N MET A 317 -1.59 -19.31 7.86
CA MET A 317 -0.90 -18.02 7.71
C MET A 317 -1.09 -17.12 8.95
N SER A 318 -1.95 -17.50 9.89
CA SER A 318 -2.24 -16.72 11.10
C SER A 318 -1.01 -16.41 11.96
N PRO A 319 0.00 -17.30 12.12
CA PRO A 319 1.22 -16.96 12.85
C PRO A 319 2.05 -15.89 12.11
N LEU A 320 2.16 -15.99 10.79
CA LEU A 320 2.92 -15.04 9.96
C LEU A 320 2.20 -13.69 9.88
N VAL A 321 0.88 -13.70 9.68
CA VAL A 321 0.03 -12.50 9.75
C VAL A 321 0.08 -11.89 11.14
N GLY A 322 0.03 -12.68 12.21
CA GLY A 322 0.15 -12.21 13.60
C GLY A 322 1.51 -11.56 13.88
N VAL A 323 2.61 -12.16 13.39
CA VAL A 323 3.96 -11.56 13.48
C VAL A 323 4.02 -10.26 12.68
N LEU A 324 3.53 -10.24 11.44
CA LEU A 324 3.48 -9.03 10.61
C LEU A 324 2.66 -7.93 11.28
N THR A 325 1.44 -8.23 11.75
CA THR A 325 0.57 -7.32 12.47
C THR A 325 1.22 -6.79 13.75
N SER A 326 1.96 -7.62 14.49
CA SER A 326 2.71 -7.19 15.68
C SER A 326 3.90 -6.28 15.36
N LEU A 327 4.57 -6.51 14.23
CA LEU A 327 5.68 -5.67 13.74
C LEU A 327 5.20 -4.28 13.28
N PHE A 328 3.97 -4.18 12.78
CA PHE A 328 3.38 -2.91 12.36
C PHE A 328 2.89 -2.02 13.52
N GLY A 329 2.90 -2.50 14.76
CA GLY A 329 2.54 -1.72 15.96
C GLY A 329 3.70 -0.95 16.61
N VAL A 330 4.87 -0.86 15.96
CA VAL A 330 6.08 -0.25 16.53
C VAL A 330 6.24 1.18 16.02
N GLU A 331 6.02 2.15 16.91
CA GLU A 331 6.38 3.55 16.66
C GLU A 331 7.89 3.67 16.42
N ALA A 332 8.25 4.32 15.33
CA ALA A 332 9.63 4.72 15.09
C ALA A 332 10.00 5.81 16.10
N LEU A 333 10.87 5.50 17.05
CA LEU A 333 11.48 6.52 17.90
C LEU A 333 12.27 7.50 17.02
N PRO A 334 12.13 8.81 17.24
CA PRO A 334 12.97 9.79 16.55
C PRO A 334 14.44 9.51 16.89
N GLU A 335 15.30 9.54 15.88
CA GLU A 335 16.74 9.42 16.07
C GLU A 335 17.22 10.46 17.09
N SER A 336 17.66 9.97 18.24
CA SER A 336 18.36 10.78 19.23
C SER A 336 19.68 11.23 18.64
N ALA A 337 19.85 12.55 18.51
CA ALA A 337 21.17 13.14 18.26
C ALA A 337 22.11 12.77 19.41
N GLY A 338 23.03 11.84 19.14
CA GLY A 338 24.14 11.47 20.03
C GLY A 338 25.28 12.50 19.99
N PRO A 339 26.22 12.44 20.94
CA PRO A 339 26.82 13.62 21.56
C PRO A 339 28.06 14.17 20.84
N GLY A 340 28.07 15.50 20.69
CA GLY A 340 29.21 16.39 20.91
C GLY A 340 30.53 16.15 20.17
N THR A 341 30.83 16.99 19.18
CA THR A 341 32.20 17.36 18.82
C THR A 341 32.50 18.80 19.25
N LYS A 342 33.38 18.90 20.24
CA LYS A 342 34.02 20.12 20.72
C LYS A 342 34.79 20.80 19.59
N THR A 343 34.56 22.08 19.34
CA THR A 343 35.50 22.93 18.60
C THR A 343 36.08 24.02 19.51
N GLY A 344 37.37 23.81 19.82
CA GLY A 344 38.44 24.80 19.86
C GLY A 344 38.15 26.22 20.33
N LYS A 345 38.51 26.46 21.60
CA LYS A 345 38.89 27.76 22.17
C LYS A 345 40.06 28.40 21.38
N LYS A 346 39.91 29.63 20.90
CA LYS A 346 41.04 30.56 20.75
C LYS A 346 40.65 31.99 21.16
N ARG A 347 41.50 32.55 22.01
CA ARG A 347 41.43 33.83 22.74
C ARG A 347 41.62 35.03 21.79
N GLY A 348 41.12 36.20 22.16
CA GLY A 348 41.59 37.47 21.60
C GLY A 348 40.84 38.69 22.14
N ARG A 349 41.48 39.43 23.06
CA ARG A 349 41.10 40.72 23.65
C ARG A 349 41.18 41.88 22.64
N GLY A 350 40.44 42.96 22.92
CA GLY A 350 40.63 44.32 22.38
C GLY A 350 39.37 44.78 21.64
N GLY A 351 38.61 45.80 22.05
CA GLY A 351 39.04 47.11 22.55
C GLY A 351 38.97 48.09 21.39
N GLY A 352 37.94 48.94 21.33
CA GLY A 352 37.79 49.95 20.27
C GLY A 352 36.45 50.68 20.34
N ALA A 353 36.47 51.84 20.98
CA ALA A 353 35.42 52.85 20.96
C ALA A 353 35.38 53.57 19.61
N ALA A 354 34.19 53.97 19.15
CA ALA A 354 33.90 55.26 18.49
C ALA A 354 32.46 55.23 17.96
N GLY A 355 31.58 56.01 18.58
CA GLY A 355 30.26 56.35 18.06
C GLY A 355 30.08 57.87 18.15
N GLY A 356 30.58 58.56 17.14
CA GLY A 356 30.01 59.81 16.63
C GLY A 356 29.66 59.55 15.16
N ASP A 357 28.88 60.32 14.43
CA ASP A 357 28.11 61.53 14.63
C ASP A 357 27.39 61.74 13.27
N GLY A 358 26.28 62.49 13.23
CA GLY A 358 25.61 62.93 12.00
C GLY A 358 24.73 61.86 11.33
N GLY A 359 23.46 62.10 11.01
CA GLY A 359 22.84 63.36 10.58
C GLY A 359 22.25 63.11 9.19
N ASP A 360 20.94 63.25 9.07
CA ASP A 360 20.17 63.71 7.90
C ASP A 360 18.68 63.45 8.20
N GLY A 361 17.76 64.39 8.01
CA GLY A 361 17.77 65.44 7.01
C GLY A 361 17.03 64.94 5.78
#